data_AF-A0A836X416-F1
#
_entry.id   AF-A0A836X416-F1
#
_cell.length_a   1.000
_cell.length_b   1.000
_cell.length_c   1.000
_cell.angle_alpha   90.00
_cell.angle_beta   90.00
_cell.angle_gamma   90.00
#
_symmetry.space_group_name_H-M   'P 1'
#
loop_
_entity.id
_entity.type
_entity.pdbx_description
1 polymer ?
#
loop_
_entity_poly.entity_id
_entity_poly.type
_entity_poly.pdbx_seq_one_letter_code
_entity_poly.pdbx_strand_id
1 'polypeptide(L)'
;DAVQMGLYLVGAVIAMVALQGLVPGGWSSIFAEAAQAGKLAVVDPSFDISVPYTLWAGVLGGGFLTMASHGTDQLIVQRLLTCRDLVAARKALVGSGVVVMGQFLIFLLVGLGLWGYYGGRPFDTGDEIFARFIVEVLPSGVSGLLIAGVFAAAMSSLSSSVNSLASATAYDFWAPWVGAEEDESRTLRAGKFFTLVWAALLVGGAVLFIPLSTGTTAVEVALAIASMVYGGLLGAFVLALRSSRADGRSMIVGMVAGIGVVTAIWVFAGTLVAWPWFVPIGTAVTVMVGWTLGRGTSGPEVQVGGV
;
A
#
# COMPACT_ATOMS: atom_id res chain seq x y z
N ASP A 1 -11.75 -2.81 -12.31
CA ASP A 1 -11.63 -3.07 -10.86
C ASP A 1 -12.48 -4.27 -10.40
N ALA A 2 -13.80 -4.16 -10.25
CA ALA A 2 -14.61 -5.23 -9.64
C ALA A 2 -14.55 -6.59 -10.36
N VAL A 3 -14.60 -6.60 -11.70
CA VAL A 3 -14.47 -7.83 -12.50
C VAL A 3 -13.08 -8.44 -12.34
N GLN A 4 -12.03 -7.62 -12.31
CA GLN A 4 -10.65 -8.09 -12.10
C GLN A 4 -10.47 -8.65 -10.69
N MET A 5 -11.11 -8.03 -9.69
CA MET A 5 -11.17 -8.54 -8.33
C MET A 5 -11.77 -9.94 -8.27
N GLY A 6 -12.95 -10.12 -8.88
CA GLY A 6 -13.58 -11.43 -8.98
C GLY A 6 -12.69 -12.45 -9.68
N LEU A 7 -12.00 -12.04 -10.74
CA LEU A 7 -11.16 -12.92 -11.55
C LEU A 7 -9.96 -13.49 -10.78
N TYR A 8 -9.20 -12.67 -10.06
CA TYR A 8 -8.07 -13.21 -9.27
C TYR A 8 -8.55 -14.00 -8.05
N LEU A 9 -9.70 -13.67 -7.45
CA LEU A 9 -10.28 -14.45 -6.35
C LEU A 9 -10.71 -15.84 -6.82
N VAL A 10 -11.35 -15.91 -8.00
CA VAL A 10 -11.65 -17.19 -8.66
C VAL A 10 -10.36 -17.96 -8.94
N GLY A 11 -9.29 -17.28 -9.35
CA GLY A 11 -7.97 -17.90 -9.52
C GLY A 11 -7.40 -18.51 -8.24
N ALA A 12 -7.49 -17.79 -7.13
CA ALA A 12 -7.08 -18.31 -5.83
C ALA A 12 -7.91 -19.54 -5.43
N VAL A 13 -9.23 -19.53 -5.65
CA VAL A 13 -10.10 -20.67 -5.38
C VAL A 13 -9.75 -21.87 -6.28
N ILE A 14 -9.53 -21.66 -7.58
CA ILE A 14 -9.11 -22.72 -8.50
C ILE A 14 -7.79 -23.33 -8.06
N ALA A 15 -6.81 -22.51 -7.67
CA ALA A 15 -5.54 -22.99 -7.16
C ALA A 15 -5.73 -23.83 -5.88
N MET A 16 -6.57 -23.38 -4.94
CA MET A 16 -6.87 -24.16 -3.73
C MET A 16 -7.54 -25.51 -4.02
N VAL A 17 -8.44 -25.56 -5.00
CA VAL A 17 -9.09 -26.81 -5.43
C VAL A 17 -8.09 -27.73 -6.14
N ALA A 18 -7.20 -27.18 -6.97
CA ALA A 18 -6.14 -27.96 -7.61
C ALA A 18 -5.19 -28.58 -6.57
N LEU A 19 -4.78 -27.80 -5.57
CA LEU A 19 -3.90 -28.25 -4.49
C LEU A 19 -4.51 -29.41 -3.67
N GLN A 20 -5.83 -29.43 -3.49
CA GLN A 20 -6.52 -30.55 -2.84
C GLN A 20 -6.31 -31.89 -3.58
N GLY A 21 -6.24 -31.87 -4.91
CA GLY A 21 -6.04 -33.08 -5.72
C GLY A 21 -4.57 -33.40 -6.00
N LEU A 22 -3.70 -32.39 -6.01
CA LEU A 22 -2.29 -32.52 -6.38
C LEU A 22 -1.39 -32.90 -5.21
N VAL A 23 -1.77 -32.57 -3.98
CA VAL A 23 -1.02 -32.95 -2.78
C VAL A 23 -1.58 -34.27 -2.24
N PRO A 24 -0.74 -35.30 -2.03
CA PRO A 24 -1.18 -36.54 -1.37
C PRO A 24 -1.81 -36.23 0.00
N GLY A 25 -3.04 -36.69 0.22
CA GLY A 25 -3.79 -36.38 1.44
C GLY A 25 -4.39 -34.95 1.49
N GLY A 26 -4.25 -34.16 0.43
CA GLY A 26 -4.89 -32.85 0.24
C GLY A 26 -4.67 -31.86 1.38
N TRP A 27 -5.67 -31.01 1.62
CA TRP A 27 -5.62 -29.98 2.67
C TRP A 27 -5.37 -30.54 4.06
N SER A 28 -5.85 -31.75 4.38
CA SER A 28 -5.55 -32.39 5.66
C SER A 28 -4.05 -32.63 5.87
N SER A 29 -3.33 -33.09 4.84
CA SER A 29 -1.86 -33.26 4.94
C SER A 29 -1.16 -31.92 5.01
N ILE A 30 -1.57 -30.96 4.16
CA ILE A 30 -0.99 -29.61 4.13
C ILE A 30 -1.06 -28.96 5.51
N PHE A 31 -2.23 -28.98 6.17
CA PHE A 31 -2.37 -28.40 7.51
C PHE A 31 -1.58 -29.16 8.57
N ALA A 32 -1.54 -30.50 8.52
CA ALA A 32 -0.79 -31.30 9.49
C ALA A 32 0.73 -31.02 9.40
N GLU A 33 1.28 -31.00 8.19
CA GLU A 33 2.69 -30.72 7.93
C GLU A 33 3.04 -29.26 8.26
N ALA A 34 2.17 -28.32 7.87
CA ALA A 34 2.34 -26.91 8.20
C ALA A 34 2.33 -26.66 9.71
N ALA A 35 1.46 -27.35 10.45
CA ALA A 35 1.41 -27.27 11.91
C ALA A 35 2.72 -27.73 12.54
N GLN A 36 3.24 -28.88 12.09
CA GLN A 36 4.52 -29.41 12.55
C GLN A 36 5.70 -28.49 12.20
N ALA A 37 5.64 -27.82 11.05
CA ALA A 37 6.62 -26.84 10.61
C ALA A 37 6.44 -25.43 11.22
N GLY A 38 5.48 -25.24 12.14
CA GLY A 38 5.22 -23.97 12.81
C GLY A 38 4.62 -22.87 11.92
N LYS A 39 4.13 -23.21 10.72
CA LYS A 39 3.59 -22.25 9.74
C LYS A 39 2.19 -21.73 10.06
N LEU A 40 1.52 -22.33 11.04
CA LEU A 40 0.16 -21.94 11.48
C LEU A 40 0.15 -20.92 12.62
N ALA A 41 1.31 -20.42 13.05
CA ALA A 41 1.41 -19.37 14.05
C ALA A 41 0.98 -18.03 13.44
N VAL A 42 -0.29 -17.64 13.63
CA VAL A 42 -0.87 -16.41 13.07
C VAL A 42 -0.59 -15.18 13.95
N VAL A 43 -0.42 -15.38 15.26
CA VAL A 43 -0.27 -14.28 16.22
C VAL A 43 1.03 -14.42 16.99
N ASP A 44 1.89 -13.43 16.86
CA ASP A 44 3.05 -13.21 17.73
C ASP A 44 2.76 -12.02 18.66
N PRO A 45 2.54 -12.23 19.97
CA PRO A 45 2.22 -11.16 20.91
C PRO A 45 3.45 -10.37 21.40
N SER A 46 4.66 -10.73 20.94
CA SER A 46 5.90 -10.07 21.39
C SER A 46 5.91 -8.58 21.06
N PHE A 47 6.38 -7.78 22.00
CA PHE A 47 6.60 -6.36 21.79
C PHE A 47 8.07 -6.15 21.40
N ASP A 48 8.39 -6.44 20.16
CA ASP A 48 9.70 -6.19 19.56
C ASP A 48 9.56 -5.30 18.32
N ILE A 49 10.13 -4.11 18.39
CA ILE A 49 10.05 -3.13 17.30
C ILE A 49 10.97 -3.48 16.12
N SER A 50 11.91 -4.40 16.31
CA SER A 50 12.80 -4.90 15.25
C SER A 50 12.14 -5.98 14.39
N VAL A 51 11.00 -6.53 14.83
CA VAL A 51 10.27 -7.60 14.13
C VAL A 51 9.03 -7.02 13.42
N PRO A 52 8.89 -7.20 12.09
CA PRO A 52 7.81 -6.60 11.31
C PRO A 52 6.41 -7.20 11.55
N TYR A 53 6.32 -8.48 11.88
CA TYR A 53 5.02 -9.20 11.91
C TYR A 53 4.60 -9.62 13.32
N THR A 54 4.67 -8.69 14.27
CA THR A 54 4.07 -8.87 15.61
C THR A 54 2.64 -8.32 15.65
N LEU A 55 1.85 -8.75 16.65
CA LEU A 55 0.51 -8.23 16.90
C LEU A 55 0.52 -6.70 17.01
N TRP A 56 1.51 -6.15 17.71
CA TRP A 56 1.63 -4.70 17.95
C TRP A 56 2.06 -3.94 16.71
N ALA A 57 2.99 -4.50 15.92
CA ALA A 57 3.37 -3.93 14.63
C ALA A 57 2.16 -3.89 13.67
N GLY A 58 1.32 -4.94 13.68
CA GLY A 58 0.08 -4.97 12.90
C GLY A 58 -0.97 -3.96 13.37
N VAL A 59 -1.27 -3.93 14.67
CA VAL A 59 -2.33 -3.05 15.23
C VAL A 59 -1.92 -1.58 15.20
N LEU A 60 -0.72 -1.25 15.67
CA LEU A 60 -0.25 0.14 15.74
C LEU A 60 0.35 0.57 14.40
N GLY A 61 1.34 -0.17 13.89
CA GLY A 61 1.99 0.15 12.61
C GLY A 61 1.02 0.07 11.43
N GLY A 62 0.36 -1.08 11.26
CA GLY A 62 -0.66 -1.27 10.23
C GLY A 62 -1.87 -0.33 10.38
N GLY A 63 -2.27 -0.01 11.62
CA GLY A 63 -3.31 0.98 11.90
C GLY A 63 -2.94 2.38 11.39
N PHE A 64 -1.73 2.86 11.72
CA PHE A 64 -1.22 4.16 11.23
C PHE A 64 -1.02 4.17 9.72
N LEU A 65 -0.49 3.09 9.15
CA LEU A 65 -0.35 2.94 7.71
C LEU A 65 -1.72 3.02 7.01
N THR A 66 -2.75 2.36 7.56
CA THR A 66 -4.11 2.39 7.01
C THR A 66 -4.69 3.80 7.13
N MET A 67 -4.50 4.47 8.27
CA MET A 67 -4.93 5.87 8.45
C MET A 67 -4.28 6.82 7.43
N ALA A 68 -2.98 6.66 7.16
CA ALA A 68 -2.28 7.47 6.17
C ALA A 68 -2.74 7.15 4.75
N SER A 69 -2.66 5.89 4.33
CA SER A 69 -3.02 5.45 2.98
C SER A 69 -4.48 5.74 2.61
N HIS A 70 -5.41 5.72 3.57
CA HIS A 70 -6.82 5.97 3.27
C HIS A 70 -7.27 7.40 3.60
N GLY A 71 -6.56 8.09 4.50
CA GLY A 71 -6.91 9.44 4.94
C GLY A 71 -6.18 10.55 4.18
N THR A 72 -4.99 10.28 3.63
CA THR A 72 -4.14 11.32 3.03
C THR A 72 -3.79 11.07 1.56
N ASP A 73 -4.05 9.86 1.04
CA ASP A 73 -3.68 9.49 -0.33
C ASP A 73 -4.72 9.96 -1.35
N GLN A 74 -4.25 10.65 -2.39
CA GLN A 74 -5.10 11.18 -3.45
C GLN A 74 -5.89 10.09 -4.19
N LEU A 75 -5.33 8.89 -4.33
CA LEU A 75 -6.00 7.78 -4.99
C LEU A 75 -7.28 7.38 -4.24
N ILE A 76 -7.23 7.33 -2.90
CA ILE A 76 -8.39 6.98 -2.08
C ILE A 76 -9.39 8.14 -2.03
N VAL A 77 -8.92 9.38 -1.89
CA VAL A 77 -9.78 10.57 -1.93
C VAL A 77 -10.60 10.63 -3.22
N GLN A 78 -9.96 10.43 -4.38
CA GLN A 78 -10.65 10.41 -5.66
C GLN A 78 -11.77 9.37 -5.70
N ARG A 79 -11.54 8.16 -5.18
CA ARG A 79 -12.56 7.10 -5.13
C ARG A 79 -13.71 7.47 -4.20
N LEU A 80 -13.43 8.04 -3.03
CA LEU A 80 -14.47 8.43 -2.07
C LEU A 80 -15.35 9.55 -2.61
N LEU A 81 -14.80 10.50 -3.38
CA LEU A 81 -15.54 11.59 -4.02
C LEU A 81 -16.50 11.12 -5.13
N THR A 82 -16.32 9.91 -5.67
CA THR A 82 -17.27 9.31 -6.62
C THR A 82 -18.48 8.65 -5.94
N CYS A 83 -18.47 8.53 -4.61
CA CYS A 83 -19.61 8.00 -3.86
C CYS A 83 -20.75 9.03 -3.84
N ARG A 84 -22.00 8.54 -3.85
CA ARG A 84 -23.19 9.40 -3.89
C ARG A 84 -23.30 10.36 -2.71
N ASP A 85 -22.90 9.91 -1.53
CA ASP A 85 -23.01 10.63 -0.27
C ASP A 85 -21.96 10.15 0.75
N LEU A 86 -21.80 10.91 1.84
CA LEU A 86 -20.83 10.61 2.91
C LEU A 86 -21.06 9.25 3.57
N VAL A 87 -22.33 8.83 3.69
CA VAL A 87 -22.68 7.53 4.29
C VAL A 87 -22.21 6.40 3.39
N ALA A 88 -22.41 6.51 2.07
CA ALA A 88 -21.89 5.57 1.10
C ALA A 88 -20.36 5.52 1.11
N ALA A 89 -19.68 6.67 1.16
CA ALA A 89 -18.22 6.73 1.24
C ALA A 89 -17.67 6.02 2.49
N ARG A 90 -18.26 6.26 3.68
CA ARG A 90 -17.88 5.58 4.92
C ARG A 90 -18.11 4.07 4.86
N LYS A 91 -19.24 3.63 4.28
CA LYS A 91 -19.53 2.21 4.07
C LYS A 91 -18.53 1.57 3.11
N ALA A 92 -18.19 2.26 2.02
CA ALA A 92 -17.19 1.79 1.07
C ALA A 92 -15.82 1.62 1.73
N LEU A 93 -15.41 2.59 2.56
CA LEU A 93 -14.14 2.59 3.28
C LEU A 93 -14.04 1.46 4.32
N VAL A 94 -15.07 1.28 5.16
CA VAL A 94 -15.05 0.20 6.17
C VAL A 94 -15.25 -1.16 5.51
N GLY A 95 -16.13 -1.24 4.51
CA GLY A 95 -16.42 -2.45 3.77
C GLY A 95 -15.21 -2.97 3.00
N SER A 96 -14.39 -2.08 2.41
CA SER A 96 -13.16 -2.49 1.72
C SER A 96 -12.18 -3.19 2.68
N GLY A 97 -12.07 -2.73 3.93
CA GLY A 97 -11.22 -3.37 4.95
C GLY A 97 -11.62 -4.83 5.21
N VAL A 98 -12.92 -5.13 5.29
CA VAL A 98 -13.42 -6.50 5.47
C VAL A 98 -13.12 -7.38 4.25
N VAL A 99 -13.33 -6.85 3.04
CA VAL A 99 -13.04 -7.56 1.78
C VAL A 99 -11.54 -7.86 1.67
N VAL A 100 -10.69 -6.88 1.97
CA VAL A 100 -9.23 -7.01 1.95
C VAL A 100 -8.75 -8.04 2.96
N MET A 101 -9.31 -8.05 4.18
CA MET A 101 -9.01 -9.07 5.19
C MET A 101 -9.29 -10.49 4.67
N GLY A 102 -10.48 -10.71 4.09
CA GLY A 102 -10.85 -12.01 3.53
C GLY A 102 -9.96 -12.41 2.35
N GLN A 103 -9.61 -11.44 1.49
CA GLN A 103 -8.69 -11.65 0.38
C GLN A 103 -7.30 -12.08 0.87
N PHE A 104 -6.72 -11.39 1.85
CA PHE A 104 -5.42 -11.77 2.42
C PHE A 104 -5.45 -13.19 2.99
N LEU A 105 -6.51 -13.55 3.72
CA LEU A 105 -6.67 -14.91 4.26
C LEU A 105 -6.65 -15.97 3.14
N ILE A 106 -7.38 -15.74 2.05
CA ILE A 106 -7.39 -16.64 0.89
C ILE A 106 -5.99 -16.79 0.29
N PHE A 107 -5.26 -15.69 0.08
CA PHE A 107 -3.91 -15.76 -0.49
C PHE A 107 -2.87 -16.36 0.46
N LEU A 108 -3.01 -16.17 1.78
CA LEU A 108 -2.20 -16.87 2.77
C LEU A 108 -2.44 -18.38 2.74
N LEU A 109 -3.69 -18.82 2.57
CA LEU A 109 -4.02 -20.23 2.38
C LEU A 109 -3.43 -20.78 1.09
N VAL A 110 -3.51 -20.04 -0.02
CA VAL A 110 -2.83 -20.42 -1.27
C VAL A 110 -1.33 -20.57 -1.04
N GLY A 111 -0.67 -19.61 -0.38
CA GLY A 111 0.75 -19.70 -0.04
C GLY A 111 1.10 -20.93 0.81
N LEU A 112 0.26 -21.25 1.80
CA LEU A 112 0.40 -22.45 2.63
C LEU A 112 0.26 -23.74 1.81
N GLY A 113 -0.72 -23.79 0.91
CA GLY A 113 -0.93 -24.95 0.05
C GLY A 113 0.19 -25.13 -0.97
N LEU A 114 0.72 -24.05 -1.53
CA LEU A 114 1.91 -24.09 -2.38
C LEU A 114 3.15 -24.58 -1.62
N TRP A 115 3.31 -24.15 -0.36
CA TRP A 115 4.37 -24.66 0.51
C TRP A 115 4.27 -26.18 0.70
N GLY A 116 3.07 -26.70 0.94
CA GLY A 116 2.82 -28.15 1.03
C GLY A 116 3.08 -28.88 -0.30
N TYR A 117 2.60 -28.33 -1.42
CA TYR A 117 2.82 -28.91 -2.75
C TYR A 117 4.29 -29.01 -3.14
N TYR A 118 5.10 -28.01 -2.79
CA TYR A 118 6.54 -28.01 -3.06
C TYR A 118 7.38 -28.65 -1.94
N GLY A 119 6.76 -29.28 -0.96
CA GLY A 119 7.45 -29.97 0.14
C GLY A 119 8.34 -29.05 0.98
N GLY A 120 7.96 -27.78 1.11
CA GLY A 120 8.72 -26.79 1.87
C GLY A 120 10.11 -26.44 1.33
N ARG A 121 10.42 -26.80 0.07
CA ARG A 121 11.70 -26.45 -0.55
C ARG A 121 11.93 -24.94 -0.56
N PRO A 122 13.15 -24.46 -0.32
CA PRO A 122 13.47 -23.04 -0.45
C PRO A 122 13.39 -22.60 -1.91
N PHE A 123 13.04 -21.33 -2.14
CA PHE A 123 13.06 -20.67 -3.45
C PHE A 123 13.84 -19.37 -3.31
N ASP A 124 14.57 -19.01 -4.36
CA ASP A 124 15.32 -17.75 -4.40
C ASP A 124 14.38 -16.54 -4.40
N THR A 125 13.25 -16.65 -5.13
CA THR A 125 12.22 -15.61 -5.21
C THR A 125 10.86 -16.18 -4.78
N GLY A 126 10.46 -15.90 -3.54
CA GLY A 126 9.17 -16.36 -2.99
C GLY A 126 7.95 -15.85 -3.77
N ASP A 127 8.04 -14.63 -4.31
CA ASP A 127 6.93 -13.97 -5.02
C ASP A 127 6.58 -14.66 -6.36
N GLU A 128 7.50 -15.43 -6.93
CA GLU A 128 7.29 -16.14 -8.21
C GLU A 128 6.57 -17.47 -8.06
N ILE A 129 6.49 -18.03 -6.84
CA ILE A 129 6.00 -19.40 -6.61
C ILE A 129 4.58 -19.58 -7.14
N PHE A 130 3.69 -18.61 -6.86
CA PHE A 130 2.31 -18.70 -7.31
C PHE A 130 2.18 -18.57 -8.83
N ALA A 131 2.90 -17.64 -9.45
CA ALA A 131 2.92 -17.48 -10.90
C ALA A 131 3.45 -18.75 -11.58
N ARG A 132 4.53 -19.32 -11.04
CA ARG A 132 5.12 -20.58 -11.52
C ARG A 132 4.12 -21.73 -11.43
N PHE A 133 3.39 -21.86 -10.32
CA PHE A 133 2.35 -22.87 -10.18
C PHE A 133 1.23 -22.70 -11.22
N ILE A 134 0.77 -21.47 -11.47
CA ILE A 134 -0.25 -21.19 -12.48
C ILE A 134 0.22 -21.63 -13.88
N VAL A 135 1.46 -21.31 -14.25
CA VAL A 135 1.98 -21.60 -15.60
C VAL A 135 2.33 -23.07 -15.78
N GLU A 136 3.00 -23.69 -14.81
CA GLU A 136 3.58 -25.03 -14.96
C GLU A 136 2.59 -26.16 -14.61
N VAL A 137 1.60 -25.90 -13.76
CA VAL A 137 0.79 -26.97 -13.15
C VAL A 137 -0.69 -26.92 -13.54
N LEU A 138 -1.27 -25.73 -13.69
CA LEU A 138 -2.69 -25.61 -14.03
C LEU A 138 -2.96 -25.91 -15.52
N PRO A 139 -4.16 -26.40 -15.88
CA PRO A 139 -4.51 -26.66 -17.27
C PRO A 139 -4.48 -25.40 -18.15
N SER A 140 -4.09 -25.59 -19.41
CA SER A 140 -4.24 -24.56 -20.45
C SER A 140 -5.68 -24.05 -20.51
N GLY A 141 -5.87 -22.76 -20.76
CA GLY A 141 -7.17 -22.10 -20.61
C GLY A 141 -7.36 -21.49 -19.23
N VAL A 142 -7.26 -22.29 -18.16
CA VAL A 142 -7.27 -21.76 -16.77
C VAL A 142 -6.05 -20.88 -16.56
N SER A 143 -4.84 -21.37 -16.86
CA SER A 143 -3.62 -20.57 -16.71
C SER A 143 -3.69 -19.27 -17.51
N GLY A 144 -4.19 -19.33 -18.75
CA GLY A 144 -4.37 -18.15 -19.59
C GLY A 144 -5.35 -17.13 -18.98
N LEU A 145 -6.48 -17.60 -18.45
CA LEU A 145 -7.48 -16.77 -17.79
C LEU A 145 -6.92 -16.11 -16.52
N LEU A 146 -6.17 -16.85 -15.70
CA LEU A 146 -5.59 -16.32 -14.47
C LEU A 146 -4.47 -15.31 -14.73
N ILE A 147 -3.58 -15.61 -15.68
CA ILE A 147 -2.53 -14.69 -16.11
C ILE A 147 -3.16 -13.40 -16.64
N ALA A 148 -4.16 -13.50 -17.52
CA ALA A 148 -4.89 -12.34 -18.02
C ALA A 148 -5.53 -11.52 -16.89
N GLY A 149 -6.08 -12.19 -15.88
CA GLY A 149 -6.65 -11.54 -14.70
C GLY A 149 -5.62 -10.82 -13.83
N VAL A 150 -4.47 -11.43 -13.59
CA VAL A 150 -3.35 -10.81 -12.85
C VAL A 150 -2.85 -9.57 -13.60
N PHE A 151 -2.62 -9.66 -14.90
CA PHE A 151 -2.24 -8.49 -15.72
C PHE A 151 -3.32 -7.41 -15.70
N ALA A 152 -4.60 -7.78 -15.82
CA ALA A 152 -5.70 -6.82 -15.79
C ALA A 152 -5.78 -6.11 -14.43
N ALA A 153 -5.63 -6.84 -13.32
CA ALA A 153 -5.60 -6.25 -11.97
C ALA A 153 -4.38 -5.31 -11.80
N ALA A 154 -3.20 -5.72 -12.23
CA ALA A 154 -1.98 -4.90 -12.18
C ALA A 154 -2.12 -3.61 -13.01
N MET A 155 -2.67 -3.71 -14.23
CA MET A 155 -2.94 -2.56 -15.09
C MET A 155 -3.96 -1.60 -14.46
N SER A 156 -4.96 -2.11 -13.74
CA SER A 156 -5.95 -1.28 -13.04
C SER A 156 -5.33 -0.41 -11.95
N SER A 157 -4.48 -1.01 -11.13
CA SER A 157 -3.74 -0.31 -10.08
C SER A 157 -2.75 0.70 -10.68
N LEU A 158 -2.00 0.28 -11.71
CA LEU A 158 -1.04 1.15 -12.40
C LEU A 158 -1.74 2.36 -13.03
N SER A 159 -2.86 2.16 -13.71
CA SER A 159 -3.65 3.24 -14.31
C SER A 159 -4.14 4.24 -13.26
N SER A 160 -4.60 3.75 -12.10
CA SER A 160 -5.06 4.61 -10.99
C SER A 160 -3.92 5.43 -10.39
N SER A 161 -2.75 4.82 -10.18
CA SER A 161 -1.57 5.51 -9.65
C SER A 161 -1.02 6.56 -10.63
N VAL A 162 -0.89 6.21 -11.92
CA VAL A 162 -0.45 7.16 -12.96
C VAL A 162 -1.43 8.32 -13.08
N ASN A 163 -2.74 8.05 -13.06
CA ASN A 163 -3.76 9.10 -13.10
C ASN A 163 -3.66 10.04 -11.88
N SER A 164 -3.48 9.48 -10.68
CA SER A 164 -3.36 10.27 -9.45
C SER A 164 -2.12 11.16 -9.47
N LEU A 165 -0.96 10.61 -9.88
CA LEU A 165 0.30 11.35 -10.02
C LEU A 165 0.20 12.45 -11.08
N ALA A 166 -0.36 12.14 -12.26
CA ALA A 166 -0.53 13.10 -13.34
C ALA A 166 -1.50 14.22 -12.96
N SER A 167 -2.60 13.89 -12.28
CA SER A 167 -3.58 14.87 -11.79
C SER A 167 -2.96 15.78 -10.75
N ALA A 168 -2.29 15.23 -9.73
CA ALA A 168 -1.63 16.04 -8.72
C ALA A 168 -0.57 16.97 -9.33
N THR A 169 0.24 16.44 -10.26
CA THR A 169 1.27 17.25 -10.96
C THR A 169 0.65 18.38 -11.80
N ALA A 170 -0.44 18.08 -12.54
CA ALA A 170 -1.08 19.04 -13.42
C ALA A 170 -1.84 20.13 -12.66
N TYR A 171 -2.68 19.75 -11.70
CA TYR A 171 -3.60 20.65 -11.00
C TYR A 171 -2.95 21.34 -9.80
N ASP A 172 -2.11 20.64 -9.04
CA ASP A 172 -1.59 21.19 -7.77
C ASP A 172 -0.27 21.96 -7.96
N PHE A 173 0.49 21.66 -9.01
CA PHE A 173 1.80 22.28 -9.25
C PHE A 173 1.84 23.05 -10.56
N TRP A 174 1.59 22.38 -11.69
CA TRP A 174 1.79 22.99 -13.01
C TRP A 174 0.82 24.13 -13.30
N ALA A 175 -0.48 23.93 -13.08
CA ALA A 175 -1.50 24.95 -13.36
C ALA A 175 -1.30 26.24 -12.54
N PRO A 176 -1.03 26.19 -11.22
CA PRO A 176 -0.70 27.38 -10.44
C PRO A 176 0.58 28.08 -10.91
N TRP A 177 1.64 27.33 -11.26
CA TRP A 177 2.91 27.91 -11.70
C TRP A 177 2.84 28.62 -13.04
N VAL A 178 1.93 28.20 -13.93
CA VAL A 178 1.79 28.77 -15.28
C VAL A 178 0.52 29.62 -15.46
N GLY A 179 -0.25 29.82 -14.39
CA GLY A 179 -1.50 30.58 -14.40
C GLY A 179 -2.60 29.95 -15.26
N ALA A 180 -2.71 28.62 -15.28
CA ALA A 180 -3.69 27.88 -16.08
C ALA A 180 -4.83 27.26 -15.25
N GLU A 181 -5.01 27.70 -14.00
CA GLU A 181 -6.02 27.17 -13.08
C GLU A 181 -7.45 27.22 -13.64
N GLU A 182 -7.79 28.31 -14.35
CA GLU A 182 -9.10 28.50 -14.97
C GLU A 182 -9.20 27.88 -16.38
N ASP A 183 -8.09 27.45 -16.99
CA ASP A 183 -8.07 26.87 -18.34
C ASP A 183 -8.06 25.34 -18.27
N GLU A 184 -9.26 24.77 -18.13
CA GLU A 184 -9.48 23.33 -18.04
C GLU A 184 -8.91 22.58 -19.25
N SER A 185 -9.03 23.17 -20.45
CA SER A 185 -8.56 22.54 -21.69
C SER A 185 -7.04 22.39 -21.72
N ARG A 186 -6.33 23.40 -21.24
CA ARG A 186 -4.87 23.46 -21.17
C ARG A 186 -4.35 22.58 -20.05
N THR A 187 -5.00 22.60 -18.89
CA THR A 187 -4.65 21.74 -17.74
C THR A 187 -4.89 20.26 -18.05
N LEU A 188 -5.95 19.91 -18.78
CA LEU A 188 -6.18 18.55 -19.27
C LEU A 188 -5.07 18.07 -20.23
N ARG A 189 -4.62 18.92 -21.16
CA ARG A 189 -3.51 18.58 -22.07
C ARG A 189 -2.21 18.37 -21.28
N ALA A 190 -1.95 19.18 -20.28
CA ALA A 190 -0.81 18.99 -19.38
C ALA A 190 -0.93 17.66 -18.60
N GLY A 191 -2.10 17.32 -18.06
CA GLY A 191 -2.35 16.03 -17.41
C GLY A 191 -2.08 14.83 -18.31
N LYS A 192 -2.50 14.88 -19.58
CA LYS A 192 -2.17 13.84 -20.57
C LYS A 192 -0.67 13.74 -20.84
N PHE A 193 0.04 14.85 -20.86
CA PHE A 193 1.50 14.86 -20.99
C PHE A 193 2.18 14.26 -19.75
N PHE A 194 1.78 14.69 -18.54
CA PHE A 194 2.33 14.16 -17.28
C PHE A 194 2.03 12.68 -17.08
N THR A 195 0.92 12.16 -17.63
CA THR A 195 0.64 10.73 -17.68
C THR A 195 1.78 9.96 -18.36
N LEU A 196 2.28 10.45 -19.50
CA LEU A 196 3.40 9.83 -20.22
C LEU A 196 4.71 9.95 -19.44
N VAL A 197 4.96 11.12 -18.82
CA VAL A 197 6.16 11.35 -18.00
C VAL A 197 6.20 10.38 -16.81
N TRP A 198 5.12 10.30 -16.05
CA TRP A 198 5.04 9.39 -14.90
C TRP A 198 5.09 7.91 -15.31
N ALA A 199 4.45 7.53 -16.42
CA ALA A 199 4.58 6.17 -16.94
C ALA A 199 6.03 5.81 -17.27
N ALA A 200 6.77 6.71 -17.95
CA ALA A 200 8.19 6.49 -18.24
C ALA A 200 9.05 6.42 -16.97
N LEU A 201 8.81 7.31 -15.99
CA LEU A 201 9.52 7.30 -14.71
C LEU A 201 9.25 6.03 -13.91
N LEU A 202 8.00 5.55 -13.84
CA LEU A 202 7.65 4.32 -13.15
C LEU A 202 8.25 3.08 -13.82
N VAL A 203 8.26 3.02 -15.16
CA VAL A 203 8.93 1.95 -15.90
C VAL A 203 10.44 1.97 -15.64
N GLY A 204 11.06 3.15 -15.70
CA GLY A 204 12.48 3.32 -15.39
C GLY A 204 12.82 2.92 -13.95
N GLY A 205 12.01 3.35 -12.98
CA GLY A 205 12.13 2.97 -11.57
C GLY A 205 12.00 1.47 -11.36
N ALA A 206 11.03 0.82 -12.01
CA ALA A 206 10.87 -0.62 -11.95
C ALA A 206 12.10 -1.37 -12.49
N VAL A 207 12.64 -0.96 -13.65
CA VAL A 207 13.85 -1.56 -14.24
C VAL A 207 15.06 -1.41 -13.32
N LEU A 208 15.25 -0.22 -12.73
CA LEU A 208 16.34 0.03 -11.77
C LEU A 208 16.18 -0.76 -10.47
N PHE A 209 14.95 -1.11 -10.10
CA PHE A 209 14.65 -1.85 -8.87
C PHE A 209 14.86 -3.37 -8.99
N ILE A 210 14.76 -3.96 -10.20
CA ILE A 210 14.98 -5.41 -10.43
C ILE A 210 16.25 -5.97 -9.75
N PRO A 211 17.45 -5.37 -9.90
CA PRO A 211 18.64 -5.90 -9.22
C PRO A 211 18.58 -5.76 -7.69
N LEU A 212 17.87 -4.75 -7.19
CA LEU A 212 17.75 -4.42 -5.76
C LEU A 212 16.71 -5.28 -5.04
N SER A 213 15.78 -5.92 -5.76
CA SER A 213 14.73 -6.75 -5.17
C SER A 213 15.17 -8.18 -4.83
N THR A 214 16.41 -8.57 -5.16
CA THR A 214 16.91 -9.92 -4.91
C THR A 214 16.92 -10.26 -3.42
N GLY A 215 16.27 -11.37 -3.03
CA GLY A 215 16.25 -11.86 -1.64
C GLY A 215 15.31 -11.12 -0.68
N THR A 216 14.47 -10.20 -1.17
CA THR A 216 13.43 -9.52 -0.38
C THR A 216 12.05 -9.79 -0.94
N THR A 217 11.01 -9.74 -0.11
CA THR A 217 9.64 -9.83 -0.60
C THR A 217 9.20 -8.48 -1.16
N ALA A 218 8.62 -8.46 -2.35
CA ALA A 218 8.19 -7.23 -3.01
C ALA A 218 7.19 -6.43 -2.16
N VAL A 219 6.34 -7.14 -1.40
CA VAL A 219 5.35 -6.54 -0.50
C VAL A 219 6.03 -5.77 0.64
N GLU A 220 7.05 -6.33 1.29
CA GLU A 220 7.76 -5.64 2.36
C GLU A 220 8.46 -4.38 1.88
N VAL A 221 9.16 -4.47 0.74
CA VAL A 221 9.88 -3.32 0.21
C VAL A 221 8.91 -2.22 -0.22
N ALA A 222 7.81 -2.57 -0.88
CA ALA A 222 6.79 -1.61 -1.28
C ALA A 222 6.16 -0.91 -0.06
N LEU A 223 5.81 -1.67 0.98
CA LEU A 223 5.24 -1.12 2.22
C LEU A 223 6.25 -0.28 2.99
N ALA A 224 7.52 -0.68 3.05
CA ALA A 224 8.57 0.11 3.67
C ALA A 224 8.79 1.45 2.96
N ILE A 225 8.86 1.43 1.62
CA ILE A 225 9.02 2.65 0.82
C ILE A 225 7.83 3.60 1.04
N ALA A 226 6.61 3.08 0.96
CA ALA A 226 5.40 3.87 1.16
C ALA A 226 5.35 4.47 2.58
N SER A 227 5.77 3.70 3.58
CA SER A 227 5.76 4.11 4.98
C SER A 227 6.66 5.31 5.29
N MET A 228 7.75 5.49 4.54
CA MET A 228 8.64 6.66 4.70
C MET A 228 7.91 7.98 4.50
N VAL A 229 7.05 8.05 3.47
CA VAL A 229 6.37 9.29 3.07
C VAL A 229 5.06 9.43 3.84
N TYR A 230 4.35 8.32 4.07
CA TYR A 230 3.06 8.33 4.76
C TYR A 230 3.13 8.88 6.19
N GLY A 231 4.22 8.65 6.93
CA GLY A 231 4.39 9.25 8.25
C GLY A 231 4.37 10.79 8.20
N GLY A 232 5.08 11.39 7.24
CA GLY A 232 5.09 12.84 7.04
C GLY A 232 3.73 13.39 6.65
N LEU A 233 3.04 12.75 5.69
CA LEU A 233 1.72 13.17 5.23
C LEU A 233 0.68 13.09 6.35
N LEU A 234 0.61 11.98 7.07
CA LEU A 234 -0.32 11.81 8.18
C LEU A 234 -0.04 12.83 9.30
N GLY A 235 1.23 13.08 9.63
CA GLY A 235 1.62 14.08 10.61
C GLY A 235 1.18 15.50 10.21
N ALA A 236 1.34 15.87 8.93
CA ALA A 236 0.89 17.14 8.40
C ALA A 236 -0.64 17.30 8.49
N PHE A 237 -1.40 16.26 8.12
CA PHE A 237 -2.86 16.25 8.25
C PHE A 237 -3.30 16.40 9.71
N VAL A 238 -2.66 15.69 10.65
CA VAL A 238 -2.97 15.80 12.07
C VAL A 238 -2.68 17.22 12.59
N LEU A 239 -1.56 17.83 12.17
CA LEU A 239 -1.24 19.21 12.52
C LEU A 239 -2.27 20.20 11.96
N ALA A 240 -2.64 20.06 10.69
CA ALA A 240 -3.63 20.93 10.06
C ALA A 240 -5.01 20.87 10.74
N LEU A 241 -5.41 19.69 11.23
CA LEU A 241 -6.70 19.51 11.90
C LEU A 241 -6.73 19.94 13.37
N ARG A 242 -5.58 19.85 14.08
CA ARG A 242 -5.55 20.02 15.55
C ARG A 242 -4.74 21.21 16.06
N SER A 243 -3.84 21.76 15.26
CA SER A 243 -2.95 22.82 15.71
C SER A 243 -3.41 24.18 15.19
N SER A 244 -3.84 25.07 16.09
CA SER A 244 -3.97 26.51 15.79
C SER A 244 -2.61 27.22 15.67
N ARG A 245 -1.51 26.49 15.91
CA ARG A 245 -0.14 27.03 15.92
C ARG A 245 0.65 26.78 14.64
N ALA A 246 0.29 25.76 13.85
CA ALA A 246 1.09 25.33 12.71
C ALA A 246 0.78 26.19 11.47
N ASP A 247 1.78 26.95 11.01
CA ASP A 247 1.77 27.62 9.71
C ASP A 247 2.33 26.70 8.60
N GLY A 248 2.11 27.05 7.33
CA GLY A 248 2.54 26.22 6.19
C GLY A 248 4.04 25.89 6.20
N ARG A 249 4.88 26.81 6.68
CA ARG A 249 6.33 26.57 6.78
C ARG A 249 6.69 25.55 7.87
N SER A 250 6.12 25.65 9.07
CA SER A 250 6.38 24.67 10.14
C SER A 250 5.87 23.28 9.76
N MET A 251 4.76 23.19 9.03
CA MET A 251 4.26 21.92 8.48
C MET A 251 5.26 21.27 7.52
N ILE A 252 5.78 22.02 6.55
CA ILE A 252 6.79 21.52 5.59
C ILE A 252 8.05 21.07 6.32
N VAL A 253 8.56 21.88 7.28
CA VAL A 253 9.75 21.51 8.05
C VAL A 253 9.51 20.25 8.88
N GLY A 254 8.33 20.10 9.48
CA GLY A 254 7.93 18.89 10.18
C GLY A 254 7.89 17.66 9.27
N MET A 255 7.32 17.78 8.07
CA MET A 255 7.30 16.68 7.09
C MET A 255 8.70 16.25 6.68
N VAL A 256 9.56 17.22 6.32
CA VAL A 256 10.96 16.95 5.94
C VAL A 256 11.71 16.28 7.09
N ALA A 257 11.51 16.73 8.34
CA ALA A 257 12.13 16.11 9.51
C ALA A 257 11.62 14.68 9.73
N GLY A 258 10.31 14.43 9.62
CA GLY A 258 9.72 13.09 9.78
C GLY A 258 10.23 12.10 8.74
N ILE A 259 10.20 12.49 7.46
CA ILE A 259 10.74 11.69 6.36
C ILE A 259 12.24 11.46 6.56
N GLY A 260 12.99 12.50 6.94
CA GLY A 260 14.44 12.42 7.17
C GLY A 260 14.82 11.47 8.30
N VAL A 261 14.11 11.52 9.43
CA VAL A 261 14.33 10.63 10.57
C VAL A 261 14.03 9.18 10.20
N VAL A 262 12.89 8.91 9.55
CA VAL A 262 12.54 7.56 9.12
C VAL A 262 13.53 7.02 8.09
N THR A 263 13.97 7.87 7.14
CA THR A 263 15.00 7.50 6.16
C THR A 263 16.32 7.18 6.86
N ALA A 264 16.74 7.96 7.86
CA ALA A 264 17.94 7.68 8.65
C ALA A 264 17.81 6.36 9.44
N ILE A 265 16.63 6.08 10.01
CA ILE A 265 16.35 4.79 10.65
C ILE A 265 16.50 3.65 9.65
N TRP A 266 15.92 3.76 8.46
CA TRP A 266 16.01 2.69 7.46
C TRP A 266 17.46 2.43 7.01
N VAL A 267 18.24 3.49 6.75
CA VAL A 267 19.62 3.38 6.25
C VAL A 267 20.61 2.93 7.33
N PHE A 268 20.51 3.47 8.56
CA PHE A 268 21.52 3.28 9.61
C PHE A 268 21.09 2.34 10.74
N ALA A 269 19.79 2.11 10.91
CA ALA A 269 19.22 1.37 12.03
C ALA A 269 18.11 0.39 11.58
N GLY A 270 18.12 -0.05 10.32
CA GLY A 270 17.06 -0.88 9.74
C GLY A 270 16.91 -2.25 10.40
N THR A 271 17.93 -2.74 11.10
CA THR A 271 17.86 -3.97 11.91
C THR A 271 17.28 -3.75 13.30
N LEU A 272 17.18 -2.50 13.76
CA LEU A 272 16.65 -2.16 15.09
C LEU A 272 15.17 -1.79 15.04
N VAL A 273 14.68 -1.29 13.91
CA VAL A 273 13.31 -0.83 13.74
C VAL A 273 12.76 -1.35 12.42
N ALA A 274 11.75 -2.20 12.51
CA ALA A 274 11.03 -2.73 11.37
C ALA A 274 10.12 -1.67 10.73
N TRP A 275 9.87 -1.86 9.43
CA TRP A 275 9.11 -0.93 8.59
C TRP A 275 7.70 -0.55 9.10
N PRO A 276 6.92 -1.39 9.81
CA PRO A 276 5.58 -0.99 10.26
C PRO A 276 5.61 0.21 11.22
N TRP A 277 6.73 0.41 11.92
CA TRP A 277 6.91 1.50 12.87
C TRP A 277 7.29 2.83 12.19
N PHE A 278 7.61 2.82 10.91
CA PHE A 278 8.01 4.01 10.16
C PHE A 278 6.89 5.05 10.10
N VAL A 279 5.64 4.66 9.86
CA VAL A 279 4.51 5.60 9.81
C VAL A 279 4.23 6.23 11.18
N PRO A 280 4.09 5.47 12.29
CA PRO A 280 3.94 6.05 13.62
C PRO A 280 5.09 7.02 13.99
N ILE A 281 6.34 6.62 13.77
CA ILE A 281 7.52 7.44 14.09
C ILE A 281 7.54 8.71 13.25
N GLY A 282 7.38 8.58 11.93
CA GLY A 282 7.35 9.73 11.01
C GLY A 282 6.24 10.71 11.37
N THR A 283 5.04 10.20 11.69
CA THR A 283 3.90 11.01 12.14
C THR A 283 4.24 11.76 13.42
N ALA A 284 4.80 11.09 14.42
CA ALA A 284 5.15 11.70 15.70
C ALA A 284 6.21 12.79 15.55
N VAL A 285 7.26 12.54 14.76
CA VAL A 285 8.32 13.52 14.49
C VAL A 285 7.76 14.72 13.73
N THR A 286 6.95 14.50 12.70
CA THR A 286 6.34 15.59 11.94
C THR A 286 5.45 16.46 12.82
N VAL A 287 4.59 15.85 13.64
CA VAL A 287 3.74 16.59 14.59
C VAL A 287 4.58 17.37 15.58
N MET A 288 5.59 16.75 16.19
CA MET A 288 6.43 17.39 17.21
C MET A 288 7.21 18.59 16.65
N VAL A 289 7.88 18.41 15.50
CA VAL A 289 8.66 19.48 14.87
C VAL A 289 7.75 20.60 14.35
N GLY A 290 6.64 20.26 13.69
CA GLY A 290 5.71 21.26 13.18
C GLY A 290 5.01 22.04 14.30
N TRP A 291 4.64 21.38 15.40
CA TRP A 291 4.01 22.05 16.54
C TRP A 291 4.97 22.97 17.29
N THR A 292 6.24 22.56 17.48
CA THR A 292 7.24 23.36 18.20
C THR A 292 7.71 24.57 17.40
N LEU A 293 7.85 24.45 16.08
CA LEU A 293 8.23 25.57 15.21
C LEU A 293 7.06 26.47 14.84
N GLY A 294 5.83 25.99 14.99
CA GLY A 294 4.61 26.73 14.69
C GLY A 294 4.48 27.98 15.55
N ARG A 295 4.43 29.14 14.89
CA ARG A 295 4.35 30.45 15.57
C ARG A 295 2.93 30.95 15.79
N GLY A 296 1.91 30.18 15.39
CA GLY A 296 0.53 30.66 15.34
C GLY A 296 0.29 31.51 14.11
N THR A 297 -0.74 31.17 13.34
CA THR A 297 -1.28 32.06 12.32
C THR A 297 -2.35 32.92 12.98
N SER A 298 -2.07 34.20 13.20
CA SER A 298 -3.14 35.20 13.26
C SER A 298 -3.65 35.43 11.83
N GLY A 299 -4.57 34.61 11.35
CA GLY A 299 -5.17 34.71 10.01
C GLY A 299 -6.18 33.59 9.73
N PRO A 300 -7.21 33.89 8.92
CA PRO A 300 -8.61 33.90 9.32
C PRO A 300 -9.13 32.52 9.72
N GLU A 301 -10.06 32.49 10.68
CA GLU A 301 -10.85 31.31 11.02
C GLU A 301 -11.30 30.61 9.74
N VAL A 302 -10.87 29.36 9.57
CA VAL A 302 -11.57 28.44 8.68
C VAL A 302 -12.95 28.29 9.32
N GLN A 303 -13.92 29.07 8.82
CA GLN A 303 -15.33 28.78 9.05
C GLN A 303 -15.55 27.38 8.48
N VAL A 304 -15.52 26.40 9.37
CA VAL A 304 -16.13 25.10 9.12
C VAL A 304 -17.60 25.42 8.96
N GLY A 305 -18.02 25.67 7.72
CA GLY A 305 -19.40 25.89 7.36
C GLY A 305 -20.20 24.69 7.83
N GLY A 306 -20.95 24.88 8.91
CA GLY A 306 -22.02 23.97 9.25
C GLY A 306 -23.13 24.17 8.24
N VAL A 307 -23.42 23.13 7.46
CA VAL A 307 -24.73 22.47 7.30
C VAL A 307 -24.47 21.05 6.79
#